data_AF-A0AAE9YYS7-F1
#
_entry.id   AF-A0AAE9YYS7-F1
#
_cell.length_a   1.000
_cell.length_b   1.000
_cell.length_c   1.000
_cell.angle_alpha   90.00
_cell.angle_beta   90.00
_cell.angle_gamma   90.00
#
_symmetry.space_group_name_H-M   'P 1'
#
loop_
_entity.id
_entity.type
_entity.pdbx_description
1 polymer ?
#
loop_
_entity_poly.entity_id
_entity_poly.type
_entity_poly.pdbx_seq_one_letter_code
_entity_poly.pdbx_strand_id
1 'polypeptide(L)'
;MFDLTNQDWLLLLGGVLVLIWAISVFCFGRITVKHIEREMAKEGKLPPVWDKGIGGRLSPYAMAIIAKKAARLSIVDDEAIRKHARRKDWYLAVFYFASFIAFLIVAGVYYYLYGPE
;
A
#
# COMPACT_ATOMS: atom_id res chain seq x y z
N MET A 1 -16.40 -33.16 -10.62
CA MET A 1 -15.91 -32.44 -9.43
C MET A 1 -14.48 -32.04 -9.75
N PHE A 2 -14.10 -30.77 -9.61
CA PHE A 2 -12.71 -30.39 -9.86
C PHE A 2 -11.87 -30.87 -8.68
N ASP A 3 -10.93 -31.78 -8.92
CA ASP A 3 -9.96 -32.22 -7.91
C ASP A 3 -8.82 -31.19 -7.86
N LEU A 4 -9.00 -30.18 -7.01
CA LEU A 4 -8.01 -29.12 -6.80
C LEU A 4 -6.92 -29.61 -5.83
N THR A 5 -5.66 -29.48 -6.26
CA THR A 5 -4.50 -29.79 -5.42
C THR A 5 -4.21 -28.66 -4.43
N ASN A 6 -3.37 -28.93 -3.42
CA ASN A 6 -2.93 -27.89 -2.48
C ASN A 6 -2.19 -26.74 -3.18
N GLN A 7 -1.47 -27.04 -4.27
CA GLN A 7 -0.81 -26.05 -5.10
C GLN A 7 -1.82 -25.12 -5.78
N ASP A 8 -2.88 -25.68 -6.35
CA ASP A 8 -3.95 -24.91 -7.01
C ASP A 8 -4.66 -23.98 -6.02
N TRP A 9 -4.94 -24.46 -4.81
CA TRP A 9 -5.55 -23.64 -3.75
C TRP A 9 -4.68 -22.46 -3.34
N LEU A 10 -3.36 -22.66 -3.21
CA LEU A 10 -2.43 -21.58 -2.90
C LEU A 10 -2.32 -20.56 -4.04
N LEU A 11 -2.35 -21.01 -5.30
CA LEU A 11 -2.36 -20.12 -6.46
C LEU A 11 -3.65 -19.29 -6.52
N LEU A 12 -4.81 -19.91 -6.31
CA LEU A 12 -6.09 -19.21 -6.25
C LEU A 12 -6.12 -18.18 -5.11
N LEU A 13 -5.66 -18.57 -3.92
CA LEU A 13 -5.54 -17.66 -2.78
C LEU A 13 -4.61 -16.48 -3.08
N GLY A 14 -3.43 -16.76 -3.66
CA GLY A 14 -2.48 -15.74 -4.09
C GLY A 14 -3.10 -14.78 -5.10
N GLY A 15 -3.80 -15.30 -6.10
CA GLY A 15 -4.52 -14.50 -7.10
C GLY A 15 -5.56 -13.58 -6.48
N VAL A 16 -6.38 -14.09 -5.54
CA VAL A 16 -7.36 -13.28 -4.80
C VAL A 16 -6.66 -12.19 -3.98
N LEU A 17 -5.55 -12.50 -3.30
CA LEU A 17 -4.80 -11.52 -2.51
C LEU A 17 -4.17 -10.42 -3.36
N VAL A 18 -3.68 -10.75 -4.57
CA VAL A 18 -3.21 -9.75 -5.54
C VAL A 18 -4.34 -8.80 -5.92
N LEU A 19 -5.53 -9.31 -6.20
CA LEU A 19 -6.68 -8.46 -6.54
C LEU A 19 -7.10 -7.57 -5.36
N ILE A 20 -7.12 -8.11 -4.14
CA ILE A 20 -7.40 -7.34 -2.92
C ILE A 20 -6.36 -6.23 -2.73
N TRP A 21 -5.07 -6.54 -2.94
CA TRP A 21 -4.01 -5.55 -2.85
C TRP A 21 -4.10 -4.50 -3.96
N ALA A 22 -4.45 -4.87 -5.19
CA ALA A 22 -4.67 -3.91 -6.27
C ALA A 22 -5.83 -2.95 -5.97
N ILE A 23 -6.92 -3.45 -5.38
CA ILE A 23 -8.03 -2.64 -4.89
C ILE A 23 -7.55 -1.70 -3.76
N SER A 24 -6.72 -2.19 -2.84
CA SER A 24 -6.21 -1.38 -1.74
C SER A 24 -5.30 -0.24 -2.24
N VAL A 25 -4.41 -0.52 -3.20
CA VAL A 25 -3.59 0.47 -3.92
C VAL A 25 -4.48 1.55 -4.55
N PHE A 26 -5.51 1.15 -5.29
CA PHE A 26 -6.40 2.09 -5.97
C PHE A 26 -7.18 2.95 -4.98
N CYS A 27 -7.79 2.33 -3.96
CA CYS A 27 -8.54 3.04 -2.93
C CYS A 27 -7.66 4.01 -2.14
N PHE A 28 -6.47 3.57 -1.69
CA PHE A 28 -5.55 4.42 -0.95
C PHE A 28 -5.07 5.59 -1.81
N GLY A 29 -4.67 5.36 -3.06
CA GLY A 29 -4.26 6.42 -3.97
C GLY A 29 -5.36 7.43 -4.26
N ARG A 30 -6.58 6.97 -4.56
CA ARG A 30 -7.70 7.85 -4.97
C ARG A 30 -8.39 8.56 -3.82
N ILE A 31 -8.51 7.91 -2.66
CA ILE A 31 -9.28 8.44 -1.52
C ILE A 31 -8.37 9.19 -0.55
N THR A 32 -7.18 8.65 -0.26
CA THR A 32 -6.25 9.19 0.74
C THR A 32 -5.23 10.11 0.10
N VAL A 33 -4.36 9.59 -0.79
CA VAL A 33 -3.26 10.39 -1.35
C VAL A 33 -3.78 11.61 -2.10
N LYS A 34 -4.78 11.43 -2.98
CA LYS A 34 -5.39 12.56 -3.70
C LYS A 34 -6.01 13.61 -2.78
N HIS A 35 -6.58 13.20 -1.64
CA HIS A 35 -7.13 14.14 -0.67
C HIS A 35 -6.03 14.94 0.01
N ILE A 36 -5.00 14.25 0.54
CA ILE A 36 -3.88 14.87 1.23
C ILE A 36 -3.14 15.84 0.30
N GLU A 37 -2.85 15.43 -0.93
CA GLU A 37 -2.19 16.30 -1.92
C GLU A 37 -3.01 17.54 -2.26
N ARG A 38 -4.34 17.40 -2.33
CA ARG A 38 -5.23 18.54 -2.56
C ARG A 38 -5.20 19.54 -1.40
N GLU A 39 -5.15 19.06 -0.16
CA GLU A 39 -5.05 19.93 1.01
C GLU A 39 -3.66 20.57 1.10
N MET A 40 -2.60 19.80 0.87
CA MET A 40 -1.21 20.29 0.81
C MET A 40 -1.03 21.38 -0.25
N ALA A 41 -1.66 21.23 -1.42
CA ALA A 41 -1.60 22.21 -2.49
C ALA A 41 -2.18 23.58 -2.09
N LYS A 42 -3.17 23.62 -1.17
CA LYS A 42 -3.70 24.89 -0.63
C LYS A 42 -2.67 25.66 0.19
N GLU A 43 -1.68 24.95 0.73
CA GLU A 43 -0.57 25.51 1.49
C GLU A 43 0.69 25.72 0.63
N GLY A 44 0.56 25.58 -0.71
CA GLY A 44 1.69 25.69 -1.64
C GLY A 44 2.64 24.50 -1.62
N LYS A 45 2.29 23.40 -0.93
CA LYS A 45 3.10 22.19 -0.88
C LYS A 45 2.74 21.26 -2.04
N LEU A 46 3.72 20.99 -2.90
CA LEU A 46 3.54 20.15 -4.08
C LEU A 46 3.89 18.68 -3.77
N PRO A 47 3.31 17.71 -4.52
CA PRO A 47 3.70 16.31 -4.43
C PRO A 47 5.18 16.09 -4.80
N PRO A 48 5.80 14.99 -4.35
CA PRO A 48 7.19 14.67 -4.66
C PRO A 48 7.44 14.57 -6.17
N VAL A 49 8.42 15.32 -6.67
CA VAL A 49 8.76 15.42 -8.11
C VAL A 49 9.31 14.09 -8.67
N TRP A 50 10.01 13.32 -7.83
CA TRP A 50 10.62 12.05 -8.23
C TRP A 50 9.60 10.98 -8.63
N ASP A 51 8.36 11.06 -8.11
CA ASP A 51 7.34 10.04 -8.35
C ASP A 51 6.72 10.15 -9.75
N LYS A 52 6.66 11.36 -10.32
CA LYS A 52 6.07 11.65 -11.65
C LYS A 52 4.69 11.00 -11.90
N GLY A 53 3.95 10.63 -10.84
CA GLY A 53 2.65 9.97 -10.93
C GLY A 53 2.69 8.45 -11.19
N ILE A 54 3.85 7.81 -11.09
CA ILE A 54 4.02 6.35 -11.27
C ILE A 54 3.50 5.58 -10.04
N GLY A 55 3.34 6.25 -8.89
CA GLY A 55 2.72 5.68 -7.69
C GLY A 55 3.72 5.13 -6.66
N GLY A 56 5.02 5.29 -6.88
CA GLY A 56 6.07 5.00 -5.89
C GLY A 56 5.92 5.79 -4.59
N ARG A 57 5.24 6.95 -4.61
CA ARG A 57 4.92 7.74 -3.41
C ARG A 57 3.87 7.10 -2.49
N LEU A 58 3.13 6.07 -2.91
CA LEU A 58 2.07 5.46 -2.10
C LEU A 58 2.62 4.88 -0.79
N SER A 59 3.70 4.10 -0.86
CA SER A 59 4.33 3.48 0.32
C SER A 59 4.85 4.50 1.35
N PRO A 60 5.62 5.55 0.98
CA PRO A 60 6.04 6.55 1.95
C PRO A 60 4.87 7.36 2.53
N TYR A 61 3.81 7.65 1.75
CA TYR A 61 2.60 8.28 2.28
C TYR A 61 1.89 7.39 3.32
N ALA A 62 1.72 6.09 3.01
CA ALA A 62 1.12 5.15 3.94
C ALA A 62 1.95 5.05 5.23
N MET A 63 3.27 5.03 5.12
CA MET A 63 4.17 4.99 6.26
C MET A 63 4.07 6.27 7.11
N ALA A 64 4.06 7.45 6.48
CA ALA A 64 3.90 8.73 7.18
C ALA A 64 2.58 8.84 7.96
N ILE A 65 1.51 8.22 7.44
CA ILE A 65 0.19 8.18 8.12
C ILE A 65 0.19 7.22 9.32
N ILE A 66 0.84 6.05 9.19
CA ILE A 66 0.85 5.02 10.25
C ILE A 66 1.87 5.36 11.34
N ALA A 67 3.00 5.96 10.97
CA ALA A 67 4.10 6.24 11.88
C ALA A 67 3.73 7.30 12.94
N LYS A 68 4.03 6.99 14.20
CA LYS A 68 3.80 7.90 15.34
C LYS A 68 4.67 9.16 15.30
N LYS A 69 5.76 9.17 14.52
CA LYS A 69 6.68 10.32 14.39
C LYS A 69 7.15 10.43 12.94
N ALA A 70 7.34 11.66 12.46
CA ALA A 70 8.00 11.93 11.19
C ALA A 70 9.42 11.36 11.20
N ALA A 71 9.83 10.74 10.11
CA ALA A 71 11.18 10.25 9.93
C ALA A 71 12.15 11.44 9.80
N ARG A 72 13.34 11.33 10.40
CA ARG A 72 14.40 12.36 10.28
C ARG A 72 14.87 12.56 8.84
N LEU A 73 14.79 11.52 8.02
CA LEU A 73 15.13 11.52 6.61
C LEU A 73 13.95 10.91 5.86
N SER A 74 12.90 11.70 5.66
CA SER A 74 11.77 11.30 4.81
C SER A 74 11.95 11.82 3.40
N ILE A 75 11.61 10.97 2.42
CA ILE A 75 11.56 11.32 0.99
C ILE A 75 10.26 12.08 0.63
N VAL A 76 9.39 12.29 1.62
CA VAL A 76 8.13 13.05 1.54
C VAL A 76 7.99 13.95 2.77
N ASP A 77 7.10 14.95 2.70
CA ASP A 77 6.81 15.84 3.85
C ASP A 77 5.85 15.14 4.83
N ASP A 78 6.40 14.33 5.73
CA ASP A 78 5.65 13.55 6.72
C ASP A 78 4.74 14.42 7.60
N GLU A 79 5.18 15.64 7.94
CA GLU A 79 4.44 16.55 8.81
C GLU A 79 3.21 17.08 8.09
N ALA A 80 3.34 17.51 6.83
CA ALA A 80 2.22 17.93 6.00
C ALA A 80 1.23 16.78 5.75
N ILE A 81 1.74 15.59 5.44
CA ILE A 81 0.90 14.41 5.21
C ILE A 81 0.06 14.11 6.45
N ARG A 82 0.68 14.09 7.64
CA ARG A 82 -0.03 13.83 8.89
C ARG A 82 -1.02 14.92 9.26
N LYS A 83 -0.68 16.18 9.04
CA LYS A 83 -1.56 17.32 9.32
C LYS A 83 -2.89 17.19 8.58
N HIS A 84 -2.89 16.65 7.37
CA HIS A 84 -4.08 16.49 6.53
C HIS A 84 -4.65 15.07 6.49
N ALA A 85 -4.01 14.11 7.18
CA ALA A 85 -4.51 12.74 7.25
C ALA A 85 -5.76 12.67 8.14
N ARG A 86 -6.80 11.99 7.66
CA ARG A 86 -8.03 11.74 8.42
C ARG A 86 -7.95 10.36 9.08
N ARG A 87 -8.81 10.13 10.08
CA ARG A 87 -8.90 8.81 10.75
C ARG A 87 -9.14 7.64 9.78
N LYS A 88 -9.95 7.85 8.72
CA LYS A 88 -10.19 6.83 7.69
C LYS A 88 -8.96 6.51 6.82
N ASP A 89 -8.07 7.49 6.66
CA ASP A 89 -6.86 7.32 5.86
C ASP A 89 -5.87 6.38 6.55
N TRP A 90 -5.89 6.33 7.88
CA TRP A 90 -5.13 5.33 8.65
C TRP A 90 -5.60 3.90 8.36
N TYR A 91 -6.91 3.64 8.35
CA TYR A 91 -7.44 2.31 8.04
C TYR A 91 -7.09 1.90 6.60
N LEU A 92 -7.16 2.82 5.64
CA LEU A 92 -6.76 2.54 4.25
C LEU A 92 -5.25 2.28 4.13
N ALA A 93 -4.41 3.00 4.85
CA ALA A 93 -2.97 2.77 4.88
C ALA A 93 -2.62 1.39 5.47
N VAL A 94 -3.26 1.03 6.59
CA VAL A 94 -3.07 -0.29 7.22
C VAL A 94 -3.59 -1.40 6.32
N PHE A 95 -4.76 -1.22 5.70
CA PHE A 95 -5.31 -2.18 4.75
C PHE A 95 -4.38 -2.39 3.54
N TYR A 96 -3.79 -1.32 3.03
CA TYR A 96 -2.78 -1.37 1.96
C TYR A 96 -1.59 -2.25 2.34
N PHE A 97 -0.94 -2.00 3.49
CA PHE A 97 0.21 -2.81 3.91
C PHE A 97 -0.19 -4.23 4.33
N ALA A 98 -1.30 -4.42 5.02
CA ALA A 98 -1.74 -5.73 5.47
C ALA A 98 -2.07 -6.65 4.28
N SER A 99 -2.76 -6.14 3.27
CA SER A 99 -3.02 -6.91 2.04
C SER A 99 -1.74 -7.26 1.28
N PHE A 100 -0.78 -6.33 1.22
CA PHE A 100 0.53 -6.60 0.61
C PHE A 100 1.31 -7.68 1.36
N ILE A 101 1.39 -7.58 2.69
CA ILE A 101 2.08 -8.56 3.53
C ILE A 101 1.43 -9.94 3.43
N ALA A 102 0.09 -10.00 3.45
CA ALA A 102 -0.63 -11.26 3.28
C ALA A 102 -0.31 -11.92 1.93
N PHE A 103 -0.28 -11.13 0.85
CA PHE A 103 0.15 -11.60 -0.47
C PHE A 103 1.58 -12.15 -0.45
N LEU A 104 2.53 -11.41 0.14
CA LEU A 104 3.93 -11.84 0.24
C LEU A 104 4.11 -13.12 1.06
N ILE A 105 3.35 -13.29 2.14
CA ILE A 105 3.38 -14.53 2.94
C ILE A 105 2.93 -15.72 2.09
N VAL A 106 1.80 -15.60 1.38
CA VAL A 106 1.29 -16.68 0.53
C VAL A 106 2.26 -16.98 -0.62
N ALA A 107 2.82 -15.96 -1.25
CA ALA A 107 3.84 -16.13 -2.30
C ALA A 107 5.12 -16.79 -1.77
N GLY A 108 5.58 -16.40 -0.57
CA GLY A 108 6.75 -16.99 0.09
C GLY A 108 6.52 -18.46 0.47
N VAL A 109 5.35 -18.79 1.00
CA VAL A 109 4.97 -20.19 1.30
C VAL A 109 4.91 -21.02 0.02
N TYR A 110 4.31 -20.49 -1.04
CA TYR A 110 4.27 -21.17 -2.34
C TYR A 110 5.69 -21.44 -2.87
N TYR A 111 6.55 -20.42 -2.87
CA TYR A 111 7.93 -20.55 -3.33
C TYR A 111 8.73 -21.53 -2.47
N TYR A 112 8.55 -21.52 -1.15
CA TYR A 112 9.24 -22.45 -0.25
C TYR A 112 8.84 -23.92 -0.50
N LEU A 113 7.57 -24.18 -0.82
CA LEU A 113 7.05 -25.55 -1.01
C LEU A 113 7.20 -26.08 -2.44
N TYR A 114 7.15 -25.21 -3.45
CA TYR A 114 7.05 -25.59 -4.87
C TYR A 114 8.07 -24.86 -5.76
N GLY A 115 9.00 -24.11 -5.18
CA GLY A 115 10.06 -23.44 -5.92
C GLY A 115 11.04 -24.45 -6.56
N PRO A 116 11.74 -24.04 -7.64
CA PRO A 116 12.81 -24.85 -8.22
C PRO A 116 13.97 -25.02 -7.22
N GLU A 117 14.62 -26.19 -7.24
CA GLU A 117 15.90 -26.41 -6.55
C GLU A 117 17.06 -25.66 -7.20
#